data_AF-A0A486RCZ4-F1
#
_entry.id   AF-A0A486RCZ4-F1
#
_cell.length_a   1.000
_cell.length_b   1.000
_cell.length_c   1.000
_cell.angle_alpha   90.00
_cell.angle_beta   90.00
_cell.angle_gamma   90.00
#
_symmetry.space_group_name_H-M   'P 1'
#
loop_
_entity.id
_entity.type
_entity.pdbx_description
1 polymer ?
#
loop_
_entity_poly.entity_id
_entity_poly.type
_entity_poly.pdbx_seq_one_letter_code
_entity_poly.pdbx_strand_id
1 'polypeptide(L)'
;MDFSEIQSNTWIFSIGSILLVFIGWKVVYHNAKKIATRSESKALVDHVLKLSNESVDIAIKYWSSKDDADDDFIMTSRAFTISFGSKMSQILNFIGNLERRDICIDYALAASFQDDATLSVENKKNMTMEEKHEKCQLIVDSSLKFIGNLYSEFEKTHPPYSKVKYFPYYLEHFEPYCHYCSKSYD
;
A
#
# COMPACT_ATOMS: atom_id res chain seq x y z
N MET A 1 41.98 6.42 -43.82
CA MET A 1 41.32 5.27 -43.17
C MET A 1 40.75 4.46 -44.32
N ASP A 2 41.34 3.30 -44.59
CA ASP A 2 41.07 2.55 -45.82
C ASP A 2 39.71 1.86 -45.74
N PHE A 3 38.91 1.95 -46.81
CA PHE A 3 37.56 1.35 -46.86
C PHE A 3 37.58 -0.17 -46.62
N SER A 4 38.70 -0.83 -46.95
CA SER A 4 38.93 -2.26 -46.72
C SER A 4 39.06 -2.63 -45.24
N GLU A 5 39.64 -1.76 -44.41
CA GLU A 5 39.77 -1.97 -42.95
C GLU A 5 38.41 -1.88 -42.25
N ILE A 6 37.54 -0.97 -42.72
CA ILE A 6 36.17 -0.82 -42.21
C ILE A 6 35.33 -2.05 -42.58
N GLN A 7 35.49 -2.56 -43.80
CA GLN A 7 34.78 -3.76 -44.27
C GLN A 7 35.22 -5.02 -43.49
N SER A 8 36.52 -5.13 -43.16
CA SER A 8 37.05 -6.21 -42.32
C SER A 8 36.60 -6.13 -40.85
N ASN A 9 36.21 -4.97 -40.34
CA ASN A 9 35.75 -4.79 -38.95
C ASN A 9 34.22 -4.71 -38.81
N THR A 10 33.47 -4.79 -39.93
CA THR A 10 32.01 -4.70 -39.95
C THR A 10 31.34 -5.78 -39.09
N TRP A 11 31.93 -6.98 -39.03
CA TRP A 11 31.42 -8.07 -38.18
C TRP A 11 31.43 -7.72 -36.67
N ILE A 12 32.38 -6.89 -36.22
CA ILE A 12 32.47 -6.43 -34.82
C ILE A 12 31.30 -5.52 -34.49
N PHE A 13 30.93 -4.62 -35.41
CA PHE A 13 29.77 -3.75 -35.26
C PHE A 13 28.45 -4.54 -35.31
N SER A 14 28.35 -5.55 -36.19
CA SER A 14 27.18 -6.44 -36.25
C SER A 14 27.01 -7.26 -34.97
N ILE A 15 28.07 -7.86 -34.44
CA ILE A 15 28.01 -8.61 -33.17
C ILE A 15 27.79 -7.67 -31.99
N GLY A 16 28.47 -6.53 -31.97
CA GLY A 16 28.31 -5.50 -30.93
C GLY A 16 26.88 -4.98 -30.83
N SER A 17 26.22 -4.72 -31.96
CA SER A 17 24.82 -4.29 -31.98
C SER A 17 23.88 -5.37 -31.45
N ILE A 18 24.09 -6.65 -31.81
CA ILE A 18 23.30 -7.77 -31.27
C ILE A 18 23.48 -7.91 -29.75
N LEU A 19 24.71 -7.84 -29.24
CA LEU A 19 24.98 -7.91 -27.81
C LEU A 19 24.35 -6.74 -27.04
N LEU A 20 24.41 -5.52 -27.59
CA LEU A 20 23.76 -4.36 -27.01
C LEU A 20 22.24 -4.53 -26.91
N VAL A 21 21.62 -5.14 -27.92
CA VAL A 21 20.18 -5.46 -27.88
C VAL A 21 19.87 -6.40 -26.72
N PHE A 22 20.64 -7.48 -26.54
CA PHE A 22 20.43 -8.42 -25.42
C PHE A 22 20.63 -7.75 -24.04
N ILE A 23 21.65 -6.91 -23.91
CA ILE A 23 21.89 -6.16 -22.67
C ILE A 23 20.74 -5.18 -22.40
N GLY A 24 20.30 -4.44 -23.42
CA GLY A 24 19.16 -3.53 -23.34
C GLY A 24 17.89 -4.24 -22.88
N TRP A 25 17.55 -5.37 -23.51
CA TRP A 25 16.39 -6.18 -23.11
C TRP A 25 16.50 -6.73 -21.70
N LYS A 26 17.69 -7.15 -21.27
CA LYS A 26 17.91 -7.63 -19.89
C LYS A 26 17.62 -6.54 -18.86
N VAL A 27 18.08 -5.32 -19.10
CA VAL A 27 17.82 -4.17 -18.22
C VAL A 27 16.34 -3.79 -18.22
N VAL A 28 15.71 -3.71 -19.40
CA VAL A 28 14.28 -3.42 -19.55
C VAL A 28 13.43 -4.47 -18.83
N TYR A 29 13.73 -5.76 -19.02
CA TYR A 29 13.02 -6.85 -18.38
C TYR A 29 13.15 -6.79 -16.84
N HIS A 30 14.35 -6.56 -16.32
CA HIS A 30 14.56 -6.48 -14.88
C HIS A 30 13.80 -5.31 -14.25
N ASN A 31 13.82 -4.14 -14.89
CA ASN A 31 13.07 -2.97 -14.45
C ASN A 31 11.56 -3.19 -14.54
N ALA A 32 11.07 -3.77 -15.64
CA ALA A 32 9.66 -4.09 -15.82
C ALA A 32 9.18 -5.07 -14.73
N LYS A 33 9.96 -6.11 -14.43
CA LYS A 33 9.67 -7.06 -13.35
C LYS A 33 9.57 -6.36 -11.99
N LYS A 34 10.55 -5.50 -11.67
CA LYS A 34 10.55 -4.72 -10.42
C LYS A 34 9.32 -3.82 -10.28
N ILE A 35 8.97 -3.11 -11.36
CA ILE A 35 7.79 -2.23 -11.39
C ILE A 35 6.51 -3.05 -11.25
N ALA A 36 6.41 -4.18 -11.95
CA ALA A 36 5.25 -5.07 -11.88
C ALA A 36 5.04 -5.59 -10.46
N THR A 37 6.08 -6.15 -9.81
CA THR A 37 5.99 -6.64 -8.43
C THR A 37 5.58 -5.52 -7.46
N ARG A 38 6.15 -4.32 -7.59
CA ARG A 38 5.74 -3.17 -6.77
C ARG A 38 4.28 -2.80 -6.97
N SER A 39 3.82 -2.76 -8.23
CA SER A 39 2.43 -2.40 -8.56
C SER A 39 1.44 -3.43 -8.02
N GLU A 40 1.81 -4.70 -8.04
CA GLU A 40 1.01 -5.80 -7.53
C GLU A 40 0.96 -5.79 -5.99
N SER A 41 2.10 -5.56 -5.33
CA SER A 41 2.14 -5.37 -3.86
C SER A 41 1.29 -4.17 -3.44
N LYS A 42 1.36 -3.06 -4.18
CA LYS A 42 0.52 -1.89 -3.92
C LYS A 42 -0.96 -2.23 -4.07
N ALA A 43 -1.35 -2.96 -5.12
CA ALA A 43 -2.74 -3.37 -5.31
C ALA A 43 -3.26 -4.23 -4.14
N LEU A 44 -2.42 -5.11 -3.57
CA LEU A 44 -2.75 -5.87 -2.37
C LEU A 44 -2.91 -4.97 -1.13
N VAL A 45 -2.00 -4.01 -0.92
CA VAL A 45 -2.10 -3.02 0.16
C VAL A 45 -3.40 -2.21 0.04
N ASP A 46 -3.71 -1.71 -1.16
CA ASP A 46 -4.93 -0.96 -1.44
C ASP A 46 -6.19 -1.81 -1.18
N HIS A 47 -6.13 -3.12 -1.46
CA HIS A 47 -7.21 -4.05 -1.17
C HIS A 47 -7.41 -4.28 0.33
N VAL A 48 -6.31 -4.44 1.10
CA VAL A 48 -6.36 -4.56 2.56
C VAL A 48 -6.91 -3.28 3.19
N LEU A 49 -6.48 -2.12 2.72
CA LEU A 49 -6.99 -0.83 3.16
C LEU A 49 -8.50 -0.74 2.95
N LYS A 50 -8.98 -1.10 1.75
CA LYS A 50 -10.40 -1.10 1.43
C LYS A 50 -11.19 -2.00 2.39
N LEU A 51 -10.74 -3.25 2.59
CA LEU A 51 -11.40 -4.17 3.51
C LEU A 51 -11.38 -3.67 4.96
N SER A 52 -10.32 -2.98 5.37
CA SER A 52 -10.21 -2.38 6.71
C SER A 52 -11.24 -1.28 6.90
N ASN A 53 -11.36 -0.36 5.95
CA ASN A 53 -12.37 0.70 5.97
C ASN A 53 -13.80 0.12 5.94
N GLU A 54 -14.07 -0.87 5.09
CA GLU A 54 -15.37 -1.57 5.08
C GLU A 54 -15.68 -2.24 6.43
N SER A 55 -14.66 -2.77 7.12
CA SER A 55 -14.81 -3.37 8.46
C SER A 55 -15.15 -2.32 9.51
N VAL A 56 -14.50 -1.15 9.44
CA VAL A 56 -14.80 0.01 10.29
C VAL A 56 -16.23 0.48 10.05
N ASP A 57 -16.67 0.61 8.80
CA ASP A 57 -18.04 1.02 8.47
C ASP A 57 -19.08 0.05 9.05
N ILE A 58 -18.85 -1.26 8.93
CA ILE A 58 -19.70 -2.29 9.53
C ILE A 58 -19.75 -2.13 11.06
N ALA A 59 -18.59 -1.90 11.69
CA ALA A 59 -18.49 -1.71 13.13
C ALA A 59 -19.20 -0.44 13.61
N ILE A 60 -18.95 0.71 12.98
CA ILE A 60 -19.62 1.96 13.31
C ILE A 60 -21.13 1.82 13.13
N LYS A 61 -21.59 1.22 12.03
CA LYS A 61 -23.03 1.02 11.77
C LYS A 61 -23.68 0.15 12.85
N TYR A 62 -22.96 -0.88 13.32
CA TYR A 62 -23.44 -1.72 14.41
C TYR A 62 -23.47 -0.98 15.75
N TRP A 63 -22.39 -0.30 16.14
CA TRP A 63 -22.27 0.34 17.45
C TRP A 63 -23.10 1.62 17.58
N SER A 64 -23.28 2.37 16.49
CA SER A 64 -24.09 3.60 16.45
C SER A 64 -25.59 3.38 16.25
N SER A 65 -26.03 2.17 15.87
CA SER A 65 -27.46 1.93 15.67
C SER A 65 -28.25 1.99 16.98
N LYS A 66 -29.37 2.70 16.95
CA LYS A 66 -30.33 2.77 18.07
C LYS A 66 -31.05 1.43 18.22
N ASP A 67 -31.27 1.02 19.46
CA ASP A 67 -31.89 -0.28 19.77
C ASP A 67 -33.41 -0.31 19.46
N ASP A 68 -34.04 0.87 19.31
CA ASP A 68 -35.48 1.05 19.07
C ASP A 68 -35.84 1.50 17.64
N ALA A 69 -34.87 1.52 16.72
CA ALA A 69 -35.16 1.97 15.35
C ALA A 69 -35.89 0.85 14.59
N ASP A 70 -37.11 1.17 14.14
CA ASP A 70 -37.94 0.46 13.13
C ASP A 70 -37.26 0.43 11.74
N ASP A 71 -35.94 0.54 11.71
CA ASP A 71 -35.10 0.43 10.52
C ASP A 71 -34.85 -1.05 10.24
N ASP A 72 -34.96 -1.41 8.98
CA ASP A 72 -34.78 -2.76 8.39
C ASP A 72 -33.38 -3.38 8.66
N PHE A 73 -32.54 -2.72 9.48
CA PHE A 73 -31.15 -3.05 9.78
C PHE A 73 -30.89 -3.17 11.29
N ILE A 74 -31.68 -3.94 12.03
CA ILE A 74 -31.26 -4.42 13.35
C ILE A 74 -30.27 -5.57 13.16
N MET A 75 -28.99 -5.21 13.01
CA MET A 75 -27.90 -6.17 12.93
C MET A 75 -27.71 -6.79 14.32
N THR A 76 -28.07 -8.07 14.46
CA THR A 76 -27.86 -8.80 15.73
C THR A 76 -26.37 -8.91 16.06
N SER A 77 -26.03 -9.08 17.35
CA SER A 77 -24.65 -9.33 17.80
C SER A 77 -23.98 -10.43 16.98
N ARG A 78 -24.68 -11.54 16.78
CA ARG A 78 -24.20 -12.68 15.99
C ARG A 78 -23.99 -12.34 14.51
N ALA A 79 -24.92 -11.62 13.89
CA ALA A 79 -24.76 -11.18 12.50
C ALA A 79 -23.58 -10.22 12.34
N PHE A 80 -23.35 -9.36 13.35
CA PHE A 80 -22.18 -8.49 13.41
C PHE A 80 -20.88 -9.27 13.49
N THR A 81 -20.74 -10.17 14.48
CA THR A 81 -19.52 -10.97 14.64
C THR A 81 -19.18 -11.78 13.39
N ILE A 82 -20.19 -12.36 12.71
CA ILE A 82 -19.97 -13.10 11.46
C ILE A 82 -19.52 -12.16 10.34
N SER A 83 -20.24 -11.04 10.14
CA SER A 83 -19.95 -10.12 9.04
C SER A 83 -18.57 -9.48 9.19
N PHE A 84 -18.28 -8.94 10.38
CA PHE A 84 -17.00 -8.33 10.71
C PHE A 84 -15.87 -9.37 10.69
N GLY A 85 -16.07 -10.53 11.33
CA GLY A 85 -15.08 -11.62 11.37
C GLY A 85 -14.73 -12.17 9.99
N SER A 86 -15.71 -12.21 9.06
CA SER A 86 -15.46 -12.63 7.67
C SER A 86 -14.58 -11.63 6.91
N LYS A 87 -14.69 -10.34 7.20
CA LYS A 87 -13.84 -9.29 6.62
C LYS A 87 -12.44 -9.32 7.22
N MET A 88 -12.32 -9.49 8.53
CA MET A 88 -11.03 -9.71 9.19
C MET A 88 -10.31 -10.94 8.67
N SER A 89 -11.04 -12.04 8.44
CA SER A 89 -10.45 -13.26 7.85
C SER A 89 -9.90 -13.02 6.43
N GLN A 90 -10.60 -12.20 5.62
CA GLN A 90 -10.10 -11.79 4.31
C GLN A 90 -8.84 -10.94 4.45
N ILE A 91 -8.83 -9.96 5.36
CA ILE A 91 -7.66 -9.12 5.66
C ILE A 91 -6.46 -10.01 6.02
N LEU A 92 -6.61 -10.95 6.95
CA LEU A 92 -5.53 -11.86 7.38
C LEU A 92 -4.99 -12.72 6.23
N ASN A 93 -5.86 -13.18 5.32
CA ASN A 93 -5.42 -13.91 4.12
C ASN A 93 -4.58 -13.01 3.18
N PHE A 94 -5.00 -11.77 2.95
CA PHE A 94 -4.23 -10.82 2.16
C PHE A 94 -2.92 -10.40 2.85
N ILE A 95 -2.88 -10.30 4.18
CA ILE A 95 -1.64 -10.11 4.94
C ILE A 95 -0.67 -11.26 4.67
N GLY A 96 -1.12 -12.52 4.74
CA GLY A 96 -0.26 -13.67 4.43
C GLY A 96 0.30 -13.65 2.99
N ASN A 97 -0.39 -13.01 2.04
CA ASN A 97 0.13 -12.79 0.69
C ASN A 97 1.14 -11.64 0.61
N LEU A 98 1.03 -10.64 1.48
CA LEU A 98 1.98 -9.52 1.60
C LEU A 98 3.29 -9.97 2.27
N GLU A 99 3.22 -10.87 3.26
CA GLU A 99 4.41 -11.43 3.92
C GLU A 99 5.34 -12.16 2.94
N ARG A 100 4.77 -12.87 1.95
CA ARG A 100 5.55 -13.52 0.87
C ARG A 100 6.33 -12.54 0.00
N ARG A 101 6.10 -11.23 0.16
CA ARG A 101 6.72 -10.12 -0.57
C ARG A 101 7.55 -9.23 0.35
N ASP A 102 7.94 -9.76 1.51
CA ASP A 102 8.70 -9.09 2.57
C ASP A 102 7.98 -7.88 3.21
N ILE A 103 6.65 -7.80 3.09
CA ILE A 103 5.84 -6.80 3.80
C ILE A 103 5.24 -7.47 5.04
N CYS A 104 5.98 -7.43 6.15
CA CYS A 104 5.62 -8.08 7.41
C CYS A 104 4.75 -7.15 8.26
N ILE A 105 3.45 -7.41 8.30
CA ILE A 105 2.48 -6.62 9.07
C ILE A 105 2.37 -7.19 10.49
N ASP A 106 2.24 -6.33 11.49
CA ASP A 106 2.07 -6.77 12.86
C ASP A 106 0.68 -7.38 13.09
N TYR A 107 0.63 -8.71 13.23
CA TYR A 107 -0.59 -9.44 13.57
C TYR A 107 -1.21 -9.02 14.90
N ALA A 108 -0.41 -8.51 15.85
CA ALA A 108 -0.94 -8.01 17.12
C ALA A 108 -1.85 -6.80 16.90
N LEU A 109 -1.55 -5.94 15.91
CA LEU A 109 -2.40 -4.80 15.55
C LEU A 109 -3.70 -5.24 14.86
N ALA A 110 -3.65 -6.28 14.03
CA ALA A 110 -4.84 -6.86 13.43
C ALA A 110 -5.74 -7.51 14.49
N ALA A 111 -5.14 -8.21 15.46
CA ALA A 111 -5.84 -8.80 16.58
C ALA A 111 -6.47 -7.73 17.48
N SER A 112 -5.73 -6.68 17.85
CA SER A 112 -6.27 -5.59 18.66
C SER A 112 -7.42 -4.87 17.96
N PHE A 113 -7.31 -4.62 16.65
CA PHE A 113 -8.42 -4.05 15.88
C PHE A 113 -9.66 -4.94 15.93
N GLN A 114 -9.50 -6.26 15.79
CA GLN A 114 -10.60 -7.21 15.87
C GLN A 114 -11.21 -7.26 17.28
N ASP A 115 -10.38 -7.31 18.32
CA ASP A 115 -10.83 -7.38 19.70
C ASP A 115 -11.55 -6.07 20.09
N ASP A 116 -11.00 -4.91 19.75
CA ASP A 116 -11.64 -3.62 20.04
C ASP A 116 -13.01 -3.51 19.39
N ALA A 117 -13.20 -4.07 18.19
CA ALA A 117 -14.48 -4.07 17.49
C ALA A 117 -15.49 -5.09 18.02
N THR A 118 -15.03 -6.25 18.50
CA THR A 118 -15.90 -7.40 18.83
C THR A 118 -16.08 -7.63 20.34
N LEU A 119 -15.26 -7.00 21.17
CA LEU A 119 -15.38 -7.13 22.62
C LEU A 119 -16.66 -6.46 23.12
N SER A 120 -17.39 -7.18 23.97
CA SER A 120 -18.63 -6.73 24.61
C SER A 120 -19.80 -6.43 23.66
N VAL A 121 -19.78 -7.00 22.45
CA VAL A 121 -20.88 -6.89 21.47
C VAL A 121 -22.22 -7.32 22.07
N GLU A 122 -22.23 -8.35 22.91
CA GLU A 122 -23.47 -8.82 23.56
C GLU A 122 -24.06 -7.83 24.57
N ASN A 123 -23.20 -6.97 25.14
CA ASN A 123 -23.59 -5.98 26.13
C ASN A 123 -24.01 -4.64 25.52
N LYS A 124 -24.04 -4.50 24.18
CA LYS A 124 -24.40 -3.25 23.50
C LYS A 124 -25.72 -2.66 24.02
N LYS A 125 -26.73 -3.49 24.27
CA LYS A 125 -28.06 -3.05 24.75
C LYS A 125 -28.02 -2.37 26.11
N ASN A 126 -27.01 -2.68 26.93
CA ASN A 126 -26.85 -2.13 28.27
C ASN A 126 -25.93 -0.90 28.29
N MET A 127 -25.38 -0.50 27.14
CA MET A 127 -24.47 0.64 27.03
C MET A 127 -25.24 1.93 26.71
N THR A 128 -24.81 3.01 27.34
CA THR A 128 -25.22 4.37 27.02
C THR A 128 -24.75 4.77 25.61
N MET A 129 -25.36 5.81 25.04
CA MET A 129 -24.93 6.34 23.75
C MET A 129 -23.51 6.92 23.79
N GLU A 130 -23.08 7.44 24.93
CA GLU A 130 -21.72 7.97 25.13
C GLU A 130 -20.69 6.83 25.09
N GLU A 131 -20.92 5.74 25.82
CA GLU A 131 -20.06 4.55 25.77
C GLU A 131 -20.00 3.93 24.36
N LYS A 132 -21.13 3.90 23.64
CA LYS A 132 -21.17 3.45 22.24
C LYS A 132 -20.34 4.36 21.33
N HIS A 133 -20.33 5.67 21.57
CA HIS A 133 -19.51 6.61 20.80
C HIS A 133 -18.02 6.44 21.10
N GLU A 134 -17.64 6.31 22.38
CA GLU A 134 -16.27 5.98 22.78
C GLU A 134 -15.79 4.69 22.13
N LYS A 135 -16.67 3.67 22.08
CA LYS A 135 -16.38 2.39 21.42
C LYS A 135 -16.12 2.58 19.92
N CYS A 136 -16.94 3.36 19.22
CA CYS A 136 -16.70 3.70 17.81
C CYS A 136 -15.35 4.39 17.62
N GLN A 137 -14.99 5.35 18.48
CA GLN A 137 -13.72 6.06 18.39
C GLN A 137 -12.53 5.12 18.59
N LEU A 138 -12.61 4.23 19.59
CA LEU A 138 -11.57 3.23 19.84
C LEU A 138 -11.35 2.33 18.61
N ILE A 139 -12.43 1.90 17.96
CA ILE A 139 -12.36 1.06 16.75
C ILE A 139 -11.67 1.81 15.61
N VAL A 140 -12.02 3.08 15.39
CA VAL A 140 -11.37 3.93 14.38
C VAL A 140 -9.88 4.06 14.69
N ASP A 141 -9.51 4.38 15.92
CA ASP A 141 -8.11 4.57 16.32
C ASP A 141 -7.28 3.30 16.12
N SER A 142 -7.81 2.14 16.50
CA SER A 142 -7.15 0.85 16.30
C SER A 142 -7.04 0.48 14.82
N SER A 143 -8.06 0.78 14.00
CA SER A 143 -7.98 0.61 12.55
C SER A 143 -6.92 1.50 11.90
N LEU A 144 -6.79 2.76 12.35
CA LEU A 144 -5.79 3.70 11.85
C LEU A 144 -4.38 3.30 12.23
N LYS A 145 -4.17 2.75 13.44
CA LYS A 145 -2.88 2.16 13.84
C LYS A 145 -2.50 0.99 12.94
N PHE A 146 -3.45 0.09 12.67
CA PHE A 146 -3.25 -1.04 11.76
C PHE A 146 -2.91 -0.58 10.33
N ILE A 147 -3.70 0.36 9.78
CA ILE A 147 -3.45 0.95 8.44
C ILE A 147 -2.10 1.68 8.40
N GLY A 148 -1.76 2.43 9.46
CA GLY A 148 -0.47 3.11 9.58
C GLY A 148 0.71 2.13 9.54
N ASN A 149 0.60 1.00 10.26
CA ASN A 149 1.61 -0.05 10.21
C ASN A 149 1.71 -0.66 8.80
N LEU A 150 0.59 -1.01 8.17
CA LEU A 150 0.52 -1.50 6.80
C LEU A 150 1.28 -0.59 5.81
N TYR A 151 1.03 0.72 5.87
CA TYR A 151 1.75 1.68 5.01
C TYR A 151 3.23 1.78 5.36
N SER A 152 3.58 1.81 6.65
CA SER A 152 4.98 1.91 7.08
C SER A 152 5.82 0.72 6.61
N GLU A 153 5.28 -0.49 6.65
CA GLU A 153 5.96 -1.70 6.18
C GLU A 153 6.04 -1.77 4.66
N PHE A 154 5.00 -1.31 3.97
CA PHE A 154 5.02 -1.14 2.53
C PHE A 154 6.12 -0.16 2.10
N GLU A 155 6.25 0.99 2.76
CA GLU A 155 7.26 2.01 2.46
C GLU A 155 8.68 1.55 2.79
N LYS A 156 8.89 0.75 3.85
CA LYS A 156 10.20 0.13 4.12
C LYS A 156 10.65 -0.75 2.95
N THR A 157 9.73 -1.52 2.39
CA THR A 157 10.02 -2.45 1.28
C THR A 157 10.10 -1.72 -0.07
N HIS A 158 9.26 -0.70 -0.26
CA HIS A 158 9.14 0.06 -1.50
C HIS A 158 9.27 1.56 -1.22
N PRO A 159 10.48 2.04 -0.85
CA PRO A 159 10.66 3.42 -0.44
C PRO A 159 10.19 4.38 -1.53
N PRO A 160 9.57 5.51 -1.16
CA PRO A 160 9.24 6.54 -2.11
C PRO A 160 10.52 6.97 -2.83
N TYR A 161 10.41 7.25 -4.13
CA TYR A 161 11.51 7.83 -4.88
C TYR A 161 11.68 9.28 -4.41
N SER A 162 12.35 9.46 -3.27
CA SER A 162 12.85 10.75 -2.85
C SER A 162 13.84 11.19 -3.91
N LYS A 163 13.59 12.35 -4.54
CA LYS A 163 14.52 12.93 -5.51
C LYS A 163 15.90 12.94 -4.86
N VAL A 164 16.79 12.18 -5.47
CA VAL A 164 18.23 12.17 -5.22
C VAL A 164 18.70 13.60 -4.94
N LYS A 165 19.11 13.88 -3.69
CA LYS A 165 19.75 15.16 -3.28
C LYS A 165 21.01 15.50 -4.10
N TYR A 166 21.45 14.61 -4.99
CA TYR A 166 22.61 14.74 -5.88
C TYR A 166 22.28 15.26 -7.29
N PHE A 167 21.00 15.47 -7.64
CA PHE A 167 20.61 16.14 -8.88
C PHE A 167 20.94 17.66 -8.96
N PRO A 168 21.20 18.43 -7.87
CA PRO A 168 21.58 19.83 -7.98
C PRO A 168 22.93 20.04 -8.67
N TYR A 169 23.89 19.13 -8.52
CA TYR A 169 25.25 19.32 -9.06
C TYR A 169 25.26 19.38 -10.59
N TYR A 170 24.45 18.55 -11.26
CA TYR A 170 24.35 18.55 -12.72
C TYR A 170 23.53 19.72 -13.26
N LEU A 171 22.49 20.17 -12.54
CA LEU A 171 21.66 21.30 -12.95
C LEU A 171 22.35 22.65 -12.72
N GLU A 172 23.13 22.81 -11.65
CA GLU A 172 23.91 24.04 -11.37
C GLU A 172 25.11 24.23 -12.32
N HIS A 173 25.71 23.16 -12.84
CA HIS A 173 26.95 23.27 -13.64
C HIS A 173 26.75 23.19 -15.15
N PHE A 174 25.59 22.75 -15.65
CA PHE A 174 25.39 22.54 -17.09
C PHE A 174 24.15 23.22 -17.69
N GLU A 175 23.26 23.80 -16.89
CA GLU A 175 22.11 24.55 -17.39
C GLU A 175 22.14 26.01 -16.94
N PRO A 176 21.98 26.99 -17.85
CA PRO A 176 22.11 28.41 -17.51
C PRO A 176 20.93 29.00 -16.73
N TYR A 177 19.84 28.23 -16.50
CA TYR A 177 18.62 28.73 -15.86
C TYR A 177 17.96 27.71 -14.93
N CYS A 178 17.39 28.19 -13.83
CA CYS A 178 16.62 27.38 -12.90
C CYS A 178 15.23 27.04 -13.46
N HIS A 179 14.91 25.75 -13.64
CA HIS A 179 13.62 25.29 -14.21
C HIS A 179 12.37 25.65 -13.40
N TYR A 180 12.51 26.00 -12.12
CA TYR A 180 11.35 26.30 -11.27
C TYR A 180 10.98 27.79 -11.27
N CYS A 181 11.94 28.67 -11.56
CA CYS A 181 11.72 30.13 -11.52
C CYS A 181 12.24 30.87 -12.75
N SER A 182 12.78 30.16 -13.74
CA SER A 182 13.30 30.66 -15.02
C SER A 182 14.33 31.79 -14.91
N LYS A 183 15.01 31.91 -13.76
CA LYS A 183 16.09 32.89 -13.53
C LYS A 183 17.44 32.27 -13.90
N SER A 184 18.35 33.10 -14.43
CA SER A 184 19.74 32.69 -14.66
C SER A 184 20.43 32.42 -13.34
N TYR A 185 21.40 31.50 -13.35
CA TYR A 185 22.26 31.22 -12.19
C TYR A 185 23.42 32.23 -12.05
N ASP A 186 23.51 33.21 -12.95
CA ASP A 186 24.42 34.37 -12.89
C ASP A 186 24.07 35.36 -11.77
#